data_AF-A0A917NTF2-F1
#
_entry.id   AF-A0A917NTF2-F1
#
_cell.length_a   1.000
_cell.length_b   1.000
_cell.length_c   1.000
_cell.angle_alpha   90.00
_cell.angle_beta   90.00
_cell.angle_gamma   90.00
#
_symmetry.space_group_name_H-M   'P 1'
#
loop_
_entity.id
_entity.type
_entity.pdbx_description
1 polymer ?
#
loop_
_entity_poly.entity_id
_entity_poly.type
_entity_poly.pdbx_seq_one_letter_code
_entity_poly.pdbx_strand_id
1 'polypeptide(L)'
;MSADWSQLLASSAYLGELYDGDPPPTEACELFYVHIDEREDSVTLGFDTRAFPVNLPHEWKGRDFNAFEFHLFFTGVTGLRVTGWGLPKPRWPI
;
A
#
# COMPACT_ATOMS: atom_id res chain seq x y z
N MET A 1 -18.14 -1.92 -1.37
CA MET A 1 -17.65 -1.79 0.02
C MET A 1 -16.16 -1.58 -0.09
N SER A 2 -15.64 -0.44 0.39
CA SER A 2 -14.19 -0.23 0.41
C SER A 2 -13.60 -1.20 1.43
N ALA A 3 -12.64 -2.02 1.02
CA ALA A 3 -11.96 -2.94 1.92
C ALA A 3 -11.02 -2.11 2.80
N ASP A 4 -11.15 -2.25 4.12
CA ASP A 4 -10.24 -1.64 5.09
C ASP A 4 -8.91 -2.42 5.07
N TRP A 5 -8.04 -2.02 4.15
CA TRP A 5 -6.72 -2.64 3.94
C TRP A 5 -5.82 -2.55 5.17
N SER A 6 -6.06 -1.57 6.06
CA SER A 6 -5.24 -1.35 7.25
C SER A 6 -5.29 -2.54 8.21
N GLN A 7 -6.39 -3.32 8.18
CA GLN A 7 -6.54 -4.54 8.98
C GLN A 7 -5.71 -5.71 8.47
N LEU A 8 -5.19 -5.64 7.23
CA LEU A 8 -4.34 -6.68 6.64
C LEU A 8 -2.88 -6.55 7.05
N LEU A 9 -2.50 -5.45 7.71
CA LEU A 9 -1.14 -5.22 8.14
C LEU A 9 -0.81 -6.01 9.40
N ALA A 10 0.40 -6.53 9.45
CA ALA A 10 0.95 -7.16 10.66
C ALA A 10 0.96 -6.21 11.88
N SER A 11 0.95 -4.89 11.65
CA SER A 11 0.85 -3.88 12.71
C SER A 11 -0.07 -2.72 12.28
N SER A 12 -1.38 -2.92 12.39
CA SER A 12 -2.37 -1.85 12.19
C SER A 12 -2.23 -0.71 13.22
N ALA A 13 -1.77 -1.02 14.43
CA ALA A 13 -1.52 -0.04 15.49
C ALA A 13 -0.49 1.02 15.09
N TYR A 14 0.60 0.61 14.41
CA TYR A 14 1.62 1.54 13.94
C TYR A 14 1.08 2.55 12.92
N LEU A 15 0.19 2.11 12.01
CA LEU A 15 -0.49 3.03 11.11
C LEU A 15 -1.46 3.96 11.84
N GLY A 16 -2.18 3.44 12.84
CA GLY A 16 -3.06 4.26 13.68
C GLY A 16 -2.29 5.38 14.37
N GLU A 17 -1.11 5.11 14.91
CA GLU A 17 -0.25 6.13 15.51
C GLU A 17 0.21 7.17 14.46
N LEU A 18 0.60 6.71 13.27
CA LEU A 18 1.14 7.53 12.19
C LEU A 18 0.09 8.49 11.57
N TYR A 19 -1.18 8.05 11.53
CA TYR A 19 -2.30 8.75 10.90
C TYR A 19 -3.40 9.22 11.88
N ASP A 20 -3.13 9.21 13.18
CA ASP A 20 -4.11 9.59 14.23
C ASP A 20 -5.44 8.83 14.13
N GLY A 21 -5.35 7.54 13.81
CA GLY A 21 -6.50 6.64 13.67
C GLY A 21 -7.26 6.75 12.34
N ASP A 22 -6.86 7.63 11.42
CA ASP A 22 -7.50 7.81 10.10
C ASP A 22 -6.53 7.50 8.94
N PRO A 23 -6.25 6.21 8.68
CA PRO A 23 -5.30 5.82 7.63
C PRO A 23 -5.82 6.20 6.23
N PRO A 24 -4.92 6.37 5.24
CA PRO A 24 -5.32 6.73 3.88
C PRO A 24 -6.35 5.74 3.31
N PRO A 25 -7.38 6.24 2.60
CA PRO A 25 -8.31 5.35 1.91
C PRO A 25 -7.57 4.56 0.82
N THR A 26 -8.10 3.38 0.45
CA THR A 26 -7.48 2.49 -0.54
C THR A 26 -7.20 3.19 -1.87
N GLU A 27 -8.03 4.14 -2.27
CA GLU A 27 -7.90 4.92 -3.50
C GLU A 27 -6.72 5.90 -3.47
N ALA A 28 -6.21 6.22 -2.27
CA ALA A 28 -5.01 7.03 -2.06
C ALA A 28 -3.72 6.20 -1.97
N CYS A 29 -3.84 4.86 -2.01
CA CYS A 29 -2.73 3.92 -2.01
C CYS A 29 -2.47 3.40 -3.43
N GLU A 30 -1.39 3.86 -4.05
CA GLU A 30 -1.01 3.49 -5.42
C GLU A 30 -0.10 2.26 -5.39
N LEU A 31 -0.55 1.16 -6.00
CA LEU A 31 0.26 -0.04 -6.16
C LEU A 31 1.42 0.23 -7.12
N PHE A 32 2.66 0.18 -6.65
CA PHE A 32 3.86 0.41 -7.47
C PHE A 32 4.73 -0.85 -7.63
N TYR A 33 4.57 -1.84 -6.75
CA TYR A 33 5.39 -3.04 -6.74
C TYR A 33 4.57 -4.30 -6.51
N VAL A 34 4.86 -5.33 -7.30
CA VAL A 34 4.29 -6.66 -7.12
C VAL A 34 5.37 -7.71 -7.35
N HIS A 35 5.53 -8.58 -6.36
CA HIS A 35 6.44 -9.71 -6.42
C HIS A 35 5.68 -10.98 -6.08
N ILE A 36 5.75 -11.95 -6.99
CA ILE A 36 5.17 -13.28 -6.82
C ILE A 36 6.35 -14.23 -6.67
N ASP A 37 6.48 -14.84 -5.51
CA ASP A 37 7.51 -15.83 -5.22
C ASP A 37 6.88 -17.22 -5.18
N GLU A 38 7.05 -17.96 -6.27
CA GLU A 38 6.56 -19.34 -6.41
C GLU A 38 7.38 -20.36 -5.59
N ARG A 39 8.56 -20.00 -5.07
CA ARG A 39 9.39 -20.91 -4.25
C ARG A 39 8.94 -20.93 -2.81
N GLU A 40 8.49 -19.78 -2.31
CA GLU A 40 8.06 -19.60 -0.93
C GLU A 40 6.54 -19.49 -0.78
N ASP A 41 5.79 -19.73 -1.86
CA ASP A 41 4.34 -19.55 -1.94
C ASP A 41 3.90 -18.20 -1.37
N SER A 42 4.55 -17.12 -1.81
CA SER A 42 4.35 -15.79 -1.25
C SER A 42 4.10 -14.70 -2.29
N VAL A 43 3.40 -13.66 -1.87
CA VAL A 43 3.14 -12.48 -2.69
C VAL A 43 3.43 -11.23 -1.86
N THR A 44 4.24 -10.33 -2.41
CA THR A 44 4.50 -9.01 -1.82
C THR A 44 3.88 -7.94 -2.71
N LEU A 45 3.10 -7.04 -2.10
CA LEU A 45 2.53 -5.86 -2.73
C LEU A 45 3.12 -4.61 -2.09
N GLY A 46 3.65 -3.67 -2.87
CA GLY A 46 4.14 -2.38 -2.39
C GLY A 46 3.23 -1.23 -2.83
N PHE A 47 2.91 -0.35 -1.89
CA PHE A 47 2.05 0.81 -2.09
C PHE A 47 2.74 2.11 -1.70
N ASP A 48 2.52 3.15 -2.52
CA ASP A 48 2.83 4.54 -2.20
C ASP A 48 1.55 5.25 -1.73
N THR A 49 1.61 6.00 -0.63
CA THR A 49 0.49 6.81 -0.15
C THR A 49 0.68 8.26 -0.54
N ARG A 50 -0.27 8.79 -1.31
CA ARG A 50 -0.32 10.23 -1.63
C ARG A 50 -0.72 11.12 -0.45
N ALA A 51 -1.13 10.51 0.65
CA ALA A 51 -1.40 11.17 1.92
C ALA A 51 -0.20 10.98 2.84
N PHE A 52 0.24 12.07 3.46
CA PHE A 52 1.32 12.03 4.42
C PHE A 52 0.82 11.74 5.83
N PRO A 53 1.62 11.02 6.62
CA PRO A 53 1.45 10.93 8.07
C PRO A 53 1.30 12.29 8.75
N VAL A 54 0.37 12.36 9.70
CA VAL A 54 0.20 13.54 10.57
C VAL A 54 1.16 13.52 11.75
N ASN A 55 1.52 12.32 12.23
CA ASN A 55 2.39 12.10 13.37
C ASN A 55 3.74 11.54 12.92
N LEU A 56 4.58 12.40 12.34
CA LEU A 56 5.92 12.00 11.87
C LEU A 56 6.82 11.56 13.04
N PRO A 57 7.42 10.36 12.96
CA PRO A 57 8.47 9.94 13.89
C PRO A 57 9.61 10.97 13.95
N HIS A 58 10.26 11.07 15.12
CA HIS A 58 11.27 12.10 15.35
C HIS A 58 12.45 11.97 14.36
N GLU A 59 12.83 10.74 14.04
CA GLU A 59 13.87 10.41 13.06
C GLU A 59 13.57 10.88 11.63
N TRP A 60 12.30 11.18 11.32
CA TRP A 60 11.87 11.66 10.00
C TRP A 60 11.86 13.18 9.87
N LYS A 61 11.94 13.90 11.00
CA LYS A 61 11.95 15.36 11.00
C LYS A 61 13.22 15.89 10.31
N GLY A 62 13.03 16.78 9.33
CA GLY A 62 14.14 17.39 8.58
C GLY A 62 14.76 16.52 7.51
N ARG A 63 14.14 15.38 7.14
CA ARG A 63 14.60 14.47 6.09
C ARG A 63 13.98 14.74 4.71
N ASP A 64 13.15 15.77 4.57
CA ASP A 64 12.41 16.13 3.34
C ASP A 64 11.74 14.93 2.64
N PHE A 65 11.15 14.02 3.44
CA PHE A 65 10.35 12.94 2.88
C PHE A 65 9.17 13.51 2.12
N ASN A 66 8.93 13.00 0.91
CA ASN A 66 7.89 13.43 -0.01
C ASN A 66 6.73 12.40 -0.16
N ALA A 67 6.87 11.21 0.44
CA ALA A 67 5.95 10.08 0.33
C ALA A 67 6.08 9.12 1.54
N PHE A 68 5.05 8.30 1.77
CA PHE A 68 5.11 7.16 2.69
C PHE A 68 4.80 5.87 1.94
N GLU A 69 5.70 4.90 2.06
CA GLU A 69 5.65 3.64 1.35
C GLU A 69 5.45 2.48 2.34
N PHE A 70 4.63 1.51 1.99
CA PHE A 70 4.48 0.29 2.78
C PHE A 70 4.32 -0.95 1.90
N HIS A 71 4.62 -2.11 2.49
CA HIS A 71 4.51 -3.41 1.84
C HIS A 71 3.55 -4.33 2.61
N LEU A 72 2.73 -5.08 1.86
CA LEU A 72 1.94 -6.21 2.36
C LEU A 72 2.60 -7.50 1.91
N PHE A 73 2.91 -8.39 2.86
CA PHE A 73 3.49 -9.69 2.59
C PHE A 73 2.49 -10.81 2.92
N PHE A 74 2.07 -11.54 1.90
CA PHE A 74 1.16 -12.68 2.00
C PHE A 74 1.98 -13.97 1.88
N THR A 75 1.84 -14.88 2.85
CA THR A 75 2.53 -16.19 2.87
C THR A 75 1.55 -17.35 2.73
N GLY A 76 1.99 -18.49 2.19
CA GLY A 76 1.15 -19.68 2.04
C GLY A 76 0.03 -19.47 1.01
N VAL A 77 0.31 -18.69 -0.04
CA VAL A 77 -0.63 -18.35 -1.11
C VAL A 77 -0.89 -19.59 -1.96
N THR A 78 -2.07 -20.19 -1.80
CA THR A 78 -2.47 -21.38 -2.58
C THR A 78 -3.14 -21.05 -3.91
N GLY A 79 -3.42 -19.77 -4.16
CA GLY A 79 -4.08 -19.32 -5.38
C GLY A 79 -4.02 -17.81 -5.54
N LEU A 80 -3.55 -17.36 -6.70
CA LEU A 80 -3.48 -15.96 -7.08
C LEU A 80 -4.26 -15.73 -8.38
N ARG A 81 -5.14 -14.73 -8.39
CA ARG A 81 -5.83 -14.28 -9.60
C ARG A 81 -5.52 -12.81 -9.84
N VAL A 82 -4.84 -12.53 -10.94
CA VAL A 82 -4.59 -11.16 -11.42
C VAL A 82 -5.52 -10.86 -12.58
N THR A 83 -6.31 -9.80 -12.46
CA THR A 83 -7.26 -9.35 -13.51
C THR A 83 -6.71 -8.19 -14.36
N GLY A 84 -5.54 -7.65 -14.01
CA GLY A 84 -4.82 -6.60 -14.73
C GLY A 84 -3.70 -5.98 -13.89
N TRP A 85 -2.85 -5.14 -14.50
CA TRP A 85 -1.71 -4.45 -13.86
C TRP A 85 -1.77 -2.91 -13.99
N GLY A 86 -2.97 -2.33 -14.14
CA GLY A 86 -3.16 -0.91 -14.53
C GLY A 86 -3.41 -0.73 -16.04
N LEU A 87 -4.11 0.34 -16.44
CA LEU A 87 -4.84 0.42 -17.72
C LEU A 87 -3.97 0.88 -18.93
N PRO A 88 -4.32 0.53 -20.19
CA PRO A 88 -4.07 1.43 -21.30
C PRO A 88 -4.78 2.78 -21.05
N LYS A 89 -4.08 3.92 -21.15
CA LYS A 89 -4.68 5.27 -21.09
C LYS A 89 -5.65 5.52 -22.29
N PRO A 90 -6.64 6.44 -22.16
CA PRO A 90 -7.90 6.43 -22.91
C PRO A 90 -7.81 6.72 -24.42
N ARG A 91 -8.76 6.18 -25.20
CA ARG A 91 -9.15 6.72 -26.52
C ARG A 91 -9.87 8.05 -26.30
N TRP A 92 -9.21 9.18 -26.55
CA TRP A 92 -9.83 10.50 -26.56
C TRP A 92 -10.97 10.59 -27.59
N PRO A 93 -12.12 11.22 -27.30
CA PRO A 93 -12.79 12.09 -28.26
C PRO A 93 -12.25 13.51 -28.06
N ILE A 94 -11.96 14.17 -29.18
CA ILE A 94 -11.72 15.61 -29.26
C ILE A 94 -13.02 16.36 -28.94
#